data_AF-A0A449B3S9-F1
#
_entry.id   AF-A0A449B3S9-F1
#
_cell.length_a   1.000
_cell.length_b   1.000
_cell.length_c   1.000
_cell.angle_alpha   90.00
_cell.angle_beta   90.00
_cell.angle_gamma   90.00
#
_symmetry.space_group_name_H-M   'P 1'
#
loop_
_entity.id
_entity.type
_entity.pdbx_description
1 polymer ?
#
loop_
_entity_poly.entity_id
_entity_poly.type
_entity_poly.pdbx_seq_one_letter_code
_entity_poly.pdbx_strand_id
1 'polypeptide(L)'
;MRKTALLYDKNESIFNWTIKNPKQDTFLAKFKSRNEAIEYLITKNEEIYIDVFNKKGFIEGEIVIFHNEKNNKILLIPNTMDNDNGQYEDFCAEFGIDYLTFAKSDDLNEIRRKLHNIKFIEGDSFDKWFLTQTEIIRKDKKYYISGYANDKILRNELDKLLKFEQIIENKSKKIEKIKNNRNNKNNVSFFIDTKEVNNNSKKENNLKKNDTLIDFNPENSETIILDKEFLNEKNNIDVQHKKQKNKKSRITVAIFSIFLILLILSIIALGIIWYINPDLFIVTK
;
A
#
# COMPACT_ATOMS: atom_id res chain seq x y z
N MET A 1 10.00 23.93 1.88
CA MET A 1 8.64 23.38 2.17
C MET A 1 7.90 24.40 3.01
N ARG A 2 6.62 24.65 2.70
CA ARG A 2 5.82 25.67 3.37
C ARG A 2 5.31 25.16 4.73
N LYS A 3 5.49 25.92 5.82
CA LYS A 3 5.00 25.57 7.16
C LYS A 3 3.82 26.45 7.60
N THR A 4 2.76 25.81 8.09
CA THR A 4 1.55 26.45 8.63
C THR A 4 1.16 25.87 9.97
N ALA A 5 0.26 26.58 10.65
CA ALA A 5 -0.47 26.11 11.80
C ALA A 5 -1.98 26.25 11.54
N LEU A 6 -2.75 25.22 11.88
CA LEU A 6 -4.20 25.23 11.90
C LEU A 6 -4.67 25.43 13.34
N LEU A 7 -5.12 26.65 13.63
CA LEU A 7 -5.42 27.11 14.99
C LEU A 7 -6.92 27.25 15.21
N TYR A 8 -7.37 26.98 16.43
CA TYR A 8 -8.74 27.27 16.86
C TYR A 8 -8.84 28.68 17.45
N ASP A 9 -9.66 29.52 16.84
CA ASP A 9 -10.03 30.85 17.34
C ASP A 9 -11.36 30.76 18.10
N LYS A 10 -11.29 31.01 19.42
CA LYS A 10 -12.47 30.97 20.31
C LYS A 10 -13.38 32.19 20.16
N ASN A 11 -12.88 33.28 19.59
CA ASN A 11 -13.60 34.55 19.50
C ASN A 11 -14.52 34.62 18.28
N GLU A 12 -14.31 33.74 17.31
CA GLU A 12 -15.14 33.61 16.12
C GLU A 12 -16.31 32.65 16.41
N SER A 13 -17.50 32.95 15.86
CA SER A 13 -18.71 32.15 16.09
C SER A 13 -19.00 31.13 15.00
N ILE A 14 -18.48 31.36 13.79
CA ILE A 14 -18.76 30.54 12.61
C ILE A 14 -17.47 29.99 12.00
N PHE A 15 -16.44 30.82 11.84
CA PHE A 15 -15.18 30.46 11.16
C PHE A 15 -14.03 30.35 12.16
N ASN A 16 -14.06 29.27 12.94
CA ASN A 16 -13.21 29.14 14.12
C ASN A 16 -11.88 28.47 13.83
N TRP A 17 -11.66 27.97 12.62
CA TRP A 17 -10.41 27.31 12.24
C TRP A 17 -9.59 28.21 11.33
N THR A 18 -8.46 28.70 11.81
CA THR A 18 -7.63 29.68 11.12
C THR A 18 -6.33 29.06 10.67
N ILE A 19 -5.98 29.25 9.40
CA ILE A 19 -4.65 28.91 8.88
C ILE A 19 -3.72 30.10 9.11
N LYS A 20 -2.68 29.90 9.94
CA LYS A 20 -1.66 30.90 10.28
C LYS A 20 -0.25 30.42 9.93
N ASN A 21 0.66 31.37 9.69
CA ASN A 21 2.07 31.10 9.53
C ASN A 21 2.67 31.32 10.91
N PRO A 22 3.38 30.35 11.50
CA PRO A 22 3.92 30.49 12.85
C PRO A 22 4.85 31.70 13.03
N LYS A 23 5.36 32.27 11.93
CA LYS A 23 6.30 33.40 11.92
C LYS A 23 5.66 34.74 11.50
N GLN A 24 4.35 34.78 11.25
CA GLN A 24 3.66 36.01 10.82
C GLN A 24 2.35 36.19 11.60
N ASP A 25 1.99 37.45 11.86
CA ASP A 25 0.78 37.78 12.60
C ASP A 25 -0.50 37.72 11.75
N THR A 26 -0.36 37.61 10.42
CA THR A 26 -1.48 37.52 9.49
C THR A 26 -1.97 36.08 9.31
N PHE A 27 -3.24 35.95 8.94
CA PHE A 27 -3.85 34.66 8.62
C PHE A 27 -4.09 34.54 7.12
N LEU A 28 -4.02 33.30 6.62
CA LEU A 28 -4.29 32.98 5.22
C LEU A 28 -5.80 32.91 4.96
N ALA A 29 -6.51 32.13 5.77
CA ALA A 29 -7.96 31.95 5.65
C ALA A 29 -8.57 31.35 6.94
N LYS A 30 -9.88 31.54 7.12
CA LYS A 30 -10.68 30.98 8.22
C LYS A 30 -11.82 30.10 7.71
N PHE A 31 -12.03 28.95 8.36
CA PHE A 31 -12.95 27.88 7.96
C PHE A 31 -13.84 27.45 9.12
N LYS A 32 -14.94 26.75 8.81
CA LYS A 32 -15.87 26.23 9.82
C LYS A 32 -15.38 24.92 10.43
N SER A 33 -14.63 24.14 9.66
CA SER A 33 -14.02 22.88 10.12
C SER A 33 -12.55 22.78 9.76
N ARG A 34 -11.81 21.89 10.46
CA ARG A 34 -10.43 21.59 10.13
C ARG A 34 -10.29 20.93 8.76
N ASN A 35 -11.20 20.01 8.42
CA ASN A 35 -11.17 19.32 7.15
C ASN A 35 -11.29 20.29 5.96
N GLU A 36 -12.19 21.29 6.05
CA GLU A 36 -12.28 22.36 5.03
C GLU A 36 -10.96 23.12 4.86
N ALA A 37 -10.25 23.40 5.97
CA ALA A 37 -8.96 24.09 5.94
C ALA A 37 -7.87 23.23 5.26
N ILE A 38 -7.82 21.94 5.56
CA ILE A 38 -6.89 20.99 4.92
C ILE A 38 -7.20 20.85 3.42
N GLU A 39 -8.48 20.70 3.06
CA GLU A 39 -8.93 20.65 1.67
C GLU A 39 -8.52 21.90 0.89
N TYR A 40 -8.69 23.09 1.49
CA TYR A 40 -8.20 24.34 0.92
C TYR A 40 -6.68 24.32 0.67
N LEU A 41 -5.88 23.86 1.63
CA LEU A 41 -4.43 23.75 1.48
C LEU A 41 -4.01 22.75 0.40
N ILE A 42 -4.73 21.63 0.27
CA ILE A 42 -4.53 20.66 -0.81
C ILE A 42 -4.70 21.34 -2.18
N THR A 43 -5.72 22.20 -2.36
CA THR A 43 -5.95 22.84 -3.66
C THR A 43 -4.83 23.75 -4.13
N LYS A 44 -3.94 24.18 -3.22
CA LYS A 44 -2.76 25.00 -3.56
C LYS A 44 -1.70 24.21 -4.33
N ASN A 45 -1.81 22.88 -4.36
CA ASN A 45 -0.91 22.00 -5.12
C ASN A 45 0.56 22.18 -4.73
N GLU A 46 0.81 22.39 -3.44
CA GLU A 46 2.16 22.53 -2.89
C GLU A 46 2.42 21.49 -1.79
N GLU A 47 3.71 21.30 -1.46
CA GLU A 47 4.09 20.55 -0.27
C GLU A 47 4.00 21.44 0.97
N ILE A 48 3.11 21.08 1.89
CA ILE A 48 2.79 21.90 3.07
C ILE A 48 2.88 21.06 4.34
N TYR A 49 3.58 21.58 5.34
CA TYR A 49 3.65 21.03 6.69
C TYR A 49 2.72 21.83 7.60
N ILE A 50 1.90 21.13 8.38
CA ILE A 50 0.78 21.72 9.11
C ILE A 50 0.84 21.25 10.56
N ASP A 51 1.05 22.18 11.50
CA ASP A 51 0.80 21.92 12.92
C ASP A 51 -0.71 22.03 13.17
N VAL A 52 -1.36 20.95 13.60
CA VAL A 52 -2.81 20.92 13.87
C VAL A 52 -3.07 21.04 15.36
N PHE A 53 -3.78 22.10 15.74
CA PHE A 53 -4.09 22.36 17.14
C PHE A 53 -5.52 21.91 17.48
N ASN A 54 -5.73 21.53 18.73
CA ASN A 54 -7.06 21.27 19.27
C ASN A 54 -7.74 22.58 19.75
N LYS A 55 -9.01 22.48 20.16
CA LYS A 55 -9.80 23.62 20.68
C LYS A 55 -9.24 24.24 21.97
N LYS A 56 -8.35 23.54 22.68
CA LYS A 56 -7.68 24.03 23.88
C LYS A 56 -6.40 24.82 23.54
N GLY A 57 -5.94 24.79 22.29
CA GLY A 57 -4.73 25.46 21.84
C GLY A 57 -3.45 24.62 22.01
N PHE A 58 -3.56 23.31 22.19
CA PHE A 58 -2.42 22.40 22.17
C PHE A 58 -2.28 21.73 20.81
N ILE A 59 -1.05 21.41 20.41
CA ILE A 59 -0.78 20.62 19.20
C ILE A 59 -1.33 19.22 19.44
N GLU A 60 -2.26 18.81 18.59
CA GLU A 60 -2.89 17.48 18.60
C GLU A 60 -2.17 16.54 17.63
N GLY A 61 -1.71 17.09 16.50
CA GLY A 61 -0.91 16.36 15.55
C GLY A 61 -0.34 17.27 14.47
N GLU A 62 0.33 16.65 13.53
CA GLU A 62 0.99 17.27 12.40
C GLU A 62 0.49 16.57 11.12
N ILE A 63 0.27 17.33 10.05
CA ILE A 63 -0.07 16.79 8.75
C ILE A 63 0.93 17.29 7.72
N VAL A 64 1.46 16.37 6.93
CA VAL A 64 2.38 16.69 5.84
C VAL A 64 1.72 16.35 4.51
N ILE A 65 1.46 17.37 3.70
CA ILE A 65 0.88 17.24 2.37
C ILE A 65 2.02 17.03 1.36
N PHE A 66 1.97 15.91 0.65
CA PHE A 66 2.78 15.67 -0.54
C PHE A 66 1.89 15.55 -1.77
N HIS A 67 2.22 16.32 -2.79
CA HIS A 67 1.62 16.19 -4.12
C HIS A 67 2.52 15.32 -5.00
N ASN A 68 1.95 14.24 -5.54
CA ASN A 68 2.63 13.47 -6.58
C ASN A 68 2.05 13.83 -7.95
N GLU A 69 2.78 14.66 -8.69
CA GLU A 69 2.41 15.15 -10.02
C GLU A 69 2.12 14.02 -11.03
N LYS A 70 2.70 12.82 -10.84
CA LYS A 70 2.53 11.71 -11.79
C LYS A 70 1.20 10.96 -11.63
N ASN A 71 0.55 11.07 -10.49
CA ASN A 71 -0.57 10.20 -10.13
C ASN A 71 -1.81 10.96 -9.66
N ASN A 72 -1.73 12.30 -9.53
CA ASN A 72 -2.72 13.12 -8.82
C ASN A 72 -3.09 12.59 -7.42
N LYS A 73 -2.23 11.74 -6.83
CA LYS A 73 -2.44 11.19 -5.50
C LYS A 73 -1.95 12.19 -4.48
N ILE A 74 -2.82 12.54 -3.56
CA ILE A 74 -2.51 13.36 -2.41
C ILE A 74 -2.13 12.42 -1.28
N LEU A 75 -0.92 12.59 -0.76
CA LEU A 75 -0.47 11.90 0.43
C LEU A 75 -0.51 12.87 1.59
N LEU A 76 -1.22 12.50 2.64
CA LEU A 76 -1.29 13.23 3.90
C LEU A 76 -0.68 12.33 4.96
N ILE A 77 0.48 12.69 5.51
CA ILE A 77 1.14 11.90 6.56
C ILE A 77 0.76 12.52 7.90
N PRO A 78 -0.09 11.86 8.70
CA PRO A 78 -0.43 12.34 10.02
C PRO A 78 0.60 11.85 11.03
N ASN A 79 0.86 12.68 12.04
CA ASN A 79 1.66 12.35 13.21
C ASN A 79 0.94 12.92 14.44
N THR A 80 0.49 12.08 15.38
CA THR A 80 -0.18 12.54 16.60
C THR A 80 0.82 12.65 17.74
N MET A 81 0.64 13.63 18.63
CA MET A 81 1.53 13.82 19.78
C MET A 81 1.30 12.76 20.87
N ASP A 82 0.07 12.26 20.98
CA ASP A 82 -0.31 11.17 21.87
C ASP A 82 -0.40 9.84 21.08
N ASN A 83 0.39 8.85 21.50
CA ASN A 83 0.50 7.53 20.86
C ASN A 83 -0.62 6.55 21.30
N ASP A 84 -1.77 7.06 21.75
CA ASP A 84 -2.86 6.21 22.21
C ASP A 84 -3.62 5.58 21.03
N ASN A 85 -3.93 4.28 21.17
CA ASN A 85 -4.34 3.37 20.10
C ASN A 85 -5.64 3.72 19.33
N GLY A 86 -6.36 4.79 19.71
CA GLY A 86 -7.54 5.27 18.99
C GLY A 86 -7.37 6.68 18.41
N GLN A 87 -6.50 7.50 18.99
CA GLN A 87 -6.38 8.92 18.59
C GLN A 87 -5.79 9.06 17.19
N TYR A 88 -4.88 8.16 16.79
CA TYR A 88 -4.26 8.21 15.46
C TYR A 88 -5.27 7.92 14.35
N GLU A 89 -6.05 6.84 14.47
CA GLU A 89 -7.07 6.51 13.47
C GLU A 89 -8.21 7.49 13.44
N ASP A 90 -8.67 7.99 14.59
CA ASP A 90 -9.70 9.03 14.64
C ASP A 90 -9.21 10.32 13.95
N PHE A 91 -7.96 10.70 14.18
CA PHE A 91 -7.32 11.82 13.50
C PHE A 91 -7.21 11.57 11.99
N CYS A 92 -6.80 10.37 11.57
CA CYS A 92 -6.78 10.01 10.14
C CYS A 92 -8.18 10.08 9.53
N ALA A 93 -9.20 9.55 10.23
CA ALA A 93 -10.57 9.49 9.77
C ALA A 93 -11.19 10.89 9.60
N GLU A 94 -10.89 11.83 10.52
CA GLU A 94 -11.35 13.22 10.41
C GLU A 94 -10.98 13.86 9.06
N PHE A 95 -9.77 13.60 8.59
CA PHE A 95 -9.25 14.16 7.34
C PHE A 95 -9.43 13.23 6.13
N GLY A 96 -10.12 12.09 6.30
CA GLY A 96 -10.30 11.08 5.26
C GLY A 96 -8.99 10.48 4.76
N ILE A 97 -8.05 10.23 5.68
CA ILE A 97 -6.74 9.64 5.39
C ILE A 97 -6.81 8.14 5.67
N ASP A 98 -6.37 7.33 4.71
CA ASP A 98 -6.12 5.92 4.97
C ASP A 98 -4.86 5.79 5.85
N TYR A 99 -5.04 5.31 7.09
CA TYR A 99 -4.00 5.27 8.12
C TYR A 99 -2.82 4.33 7.80
N LEU A 100 -2.93 3.48 6.77
CA LEU A 100 -1.87 2.55 6.34
C LEU A 100 -1.11 3.05 5.12
N THR A 101 -1.79 3.74 4.21
CA THR A 101 -1.24 4.16 2.92
C THR A 101 -0.95 5.65 2.85
N PHE A 102 -1.51 6.42 3.79
CA PHE A 102 -1.50 7.88 3.86
C PHE A 102 -2.21 8.55 2.68
N ALA A 103 -3.00 7.79 1.92
CA ALA A 103 -3.76 8.32 0.79
C ALA A 103 -4.99 9.08 1.30
N LYS A 104 -5.25 10.27 0.74
CA LYS A 104 -6.53 10.94 0.89
C LYS A 104 -7.61 10.15 0.13
N SER A 105 -8.79 10.01 0.74
CA SER A 105 -9.97 9.37 0.16
C SER A 105 -10.38 9.99 -1.16
N ASP A 106 -10.38 11.32 -1.19
CA ASP A 106 -10.88 12.13 -2.29
C ASP A 106 -9.71 12.53 -3.19
N ASP A 107 -9.94 12.51 -4.49
CA ASP A 107 -8.97 13.06 -5.43
C ASP A 107 -8.99 14.59 -5.46
N LEU A 108 -7.98 15.18 -6.10
CA LEU A 108 -7.84 16.63 -6.18
C LEU A 108 -9.02 17.31 -6.88
N ASN A 109 -9.68 16.63 -7.83
CA ASN A 109 -10.81 17.21 -8.57
C ASN A 109 -12.07 17.24 -7.70
N GLU A 110 -12.33 16.18 -6.94
CA GLU A 110 -13.39 16.15 -5.95
C GLU A 110 -13.20 17.22 -4.88
N ILE A 111 -11.98 17.38 -4.36
CA ILE A 111 -11.67 18.42 -3.38
C ILE A 111 -11.93 19.82 -3.96
N ARG A 112 -11.49 20.08 -5.21
CA ARG A 112 -11.78 21.36 -5.88
C ARG A 112 -13.27 21.63 -6.04
N ARG A 113 -14.09 20.60 -6.35
CA ARG A 113 -15.55 20.73 -6.41
C ARG A 113 -16.17 21.03 -5.05
N LYS A 114 -15.70 20.36 -3.98
CA LYS A 114 -16.14 20.63 -2.60
C LYS A 114 -15.82 22.07 -2.20
N LEU A 115 -14.59 22.52 -2.46
CA LEU A 115 -14.13 23.86 -2.11
C LEU A 115 -14.95 24.99 -2.76
N HIS A 116 -15.45 24.79 -3.98
CA HIS A 116 -16.31 25.77 -4.65
C HIS A 116 -17.61 26.06 -3.87
N ASN A 117 -18.07 25.11 -3.06
CA ASN A 117 -19.29 25.25 -2.25
C ASN A 117 -19.00 25.61 -0.79
N ILE A 118 -17.72 25.67 -0.39
CA ILE A 118 -17.31 26.04 0.97
C ILE A 118 -17.27 27.55 1.08
N LYS A 119 -17.98 28.09 2.07
CA LYS A 119 -17.82 29.48 2.49
C LYS A 119 -16.63 29.56 3.43
N PHE A 120 -15.73 30.51 3.22
CA PHE A 120 -14.59 30.78 4.10
C PHE A 120 -14.25 32.28 4.07
N ILE A 121 -13.48 32.75 5.06
CA ILE A 121 -12.97 34.13 5.07
C ILE A 121 -11.54 34.07 4.56
N GLU A 122 -11.25 34.81 3.49
CA GLU A 122 -9.88 34.98 2.99
C GLU A 122 -9.20 36.13 3.74
N GLY A 123 -7.95 35.91 4.16
CA GLY A 123 -7.09 36.94 4.75
C GLY A 123 -6.07 37.40 3.72
N ASP A 124 -4.84 36.90 3.83
CA ASP A 124 -3.80 37.13 2.83
C ASP A 124 -3.86 36.17 1.64
N SER A 125 -3.29 36.59 0.51
CA SER A 125 -3.07 35.69 -0.64
C SER A 125 -1.97 34.67 -0.34
N PHE A 126 -2.17 33.42 -0.77
CA PHE A 126 -1.23 32.31 -0.53
C PHE A 126 0.22 32.59 -0.94
N ASP A 127 0.44 33.27 -2.07
CA ASP A 127 1.79 33.54 -2.59
C ASP A 127 2.53 34.62 -1.82
N LYS A 128 1.83 35.68 -1.40
CA LYS A 128 2.44 36.77 -0.61
C LYS A 128 2.71 36.33 0.83
N TRP A 129 1.91 35.41 1.32
CA TRP A 129 1.94 34.97 2.71
C TRP A 129 3.14 34.07 3.01
N PHE A 130 3.59 33.27 2.04
CA PHE A 130 4.81 32.48 2.20
C PHE A 130 6.04 33.19 1.64
N LEU A 131 6.73 33.90 2.52
CA LEU A 131 8.05 34.41 2.21
C LEU A 131 9.06 33.26 2.28
N THR A 132 10.05 33.25 1.38
CA THR A 132 11.08 32.18 1.29
C THR A 132 11.80 31.94 2.62
N GLN A 133 11.98 33.00 3.42
CA GLN A 133 12.55 32.96 4.77
C GLN A 133 11.71 32.20 5.83
N THR A 134 10.44 31.92 5.52
CA THR A 134 9.52 31.18 6.41
C THR A 134 9.44 29.70 6.08
N GLU A 135 10.08 29.26 5.00
CA GLU A 135 10.14 27.85 4.63
C GLU A 135 10.95 27.01 5.62
N ILE A 136 10.58 25.74 5.70
CA ILE A 136 11.32 24.71 6.43
C ILE A 136 12.04 23.77 5.45
N ILE A 137 13.12 23.15 5.94
CA ILE A 137 13.88 22.14 5.20
C ILE A 137 12.97 20.93 4.95
N ARG A 138 12.80 20.59 3.67
CA ARG A 138 12.08 19.40 3.24
C ARG A 138 12.88 18.15 3.60
N LYS A 139 12.25 17.19 4.28
CA LYS A 139 12.83 15.87 4.58
C LYS A 139 12.23 14.81 3.65
N ASP A 140 12.84 13.62 3.60
CA ASP A 140 12.20 12.49 2.93
C ASP A 140 10.92 12.06 3.66
N LYS A 141 9.97 11.49 2.90
CA LYS A 141 8.69 10.95 3.40
C LYS A 141 8.84 10.15 4.70
N LYS A 142 9.84 9.27 4.75
CA LYS A 142 10.11 8.36 5.88
C LYS A 142 10.35 9.07 7.22
N TYR A 143 10.82 10.33 7.19
CA TYR A 143 11.09 11.10 8.41
C TYR A 143 9.85 11.73 9.03
N TYR A 144 8.73 11.75 8.30
CA TYR A 144 7.46 12.28 8.78
C TYR A 144 6.52 11.18 9.30
N ILE A 145 6.85 9.91 9.05
CA ILE A 145 6.07 8.78 9.52
C ILE A 145 6.45 8.53 10.98
N SER A 146 5.45 8.57 11.88
CA SER A 146 5.67 8.27 13.29
C SER A 146 6.04 6.79 13.50
N GLY A 147 6.75 6.49 14.59
CA GLY A 147 7.06 5.10 14.95
C GLY A 147 5.79 4.25 15.10
N TYR A 148 4.74 4.84 15.67
CA TYR A 148 3.43 4.21 15.80
C TYR A 148 2.80 3.83 14.45
N ALA A 149 2.77 4.77 13.50
CA ALA A 149 2.25 4.53 12.16
C ALA A 149 3.07 3.45 11.43
N ASN A 150 4.39 3.49 11.57
CA ASN A 150 5.29 2.49 11.00
C ASN A 150 5.02 1.10 11.58
N ASP A 151 4.84 0.98 12.90
CA ASP A 151 4.52 -0.29 13.56
C ASP A 151 3.18 -0.86 13.08
N LYS A 152 2.15 -0.04 12.87
CA LYS A 152 0.87 -0.49 12.29
C LYS A 152 1.02 -0.99 10.87
N ILE A 153 1.76 -0.28 10.03
CA ILE A 153 2.01 -0.69 8.65
C ILE A 153 2.70 -2.05 8.64
N LEU A 154 3.76 -2.21 9.44
CA LEU A 154 4.51 -3.46 9.55
C LEU A 154 3.64 -4.61 10.06
N ARG A 155 2.82 -4.40 11.09
CA ARG A 155 1.90 -5.44 11.60
C ARG A 155 0.91 -5.88 10.54
N ASN A 156 0.31 -4.94 9.81
CA ASN A 156 -0.61 -5.26 8.74
C ASN A 156 0.06 -5.98 7.56
N GLU A 157 1.31 -5.63 7.23
CA GLU A 157 2.10 -6.36 6.23
C GLU A 157 2.42 -7.79 6.68
N LEU A 158 2.79 -7.98 7.95
CA LEU A 158 3.00 -9.31 8.54
C LEU A 158 1.71 -10.15 8.49
N ASP A 159 0.57 -9.58 8.88
CA ASP A 159 -0.72 -10.28 8.83
C ASP A 159 -1.10 -10.69 7.40
N LYS A 160 -0.82 -9.84 6.41
CA LYS A 160 -1.02 -10.18 4.99
C LYS A 160 -0.12 -11.34 4.58
N LEU A 161 1.17 -11.30 4.95
CA LEU A 161 2.12 -12.37 4.63
C LEU A 161 1.71 -13.71 5.26
N LEU A 162 1.27 -13.71 6.52
CA LEU A 162 0.77 -14.90 7.21
C LEU A 162 -0.46 -15.49 6.52
N LYS A 163 -1.40 -14.64 6.08
CA LYS A 163 -2.56 -15.09 5.29
C LYS A 163 -2.12 -15.70 3.95
N PHE A 164 -1.12 -15.11 3.28
CA PHE A 164 -0.56 -15.68 2.06
C PHE A 164 0.09 -17.04 2.29
N GLU A 165 0.82 -17.21 3.37
CA GLU A 165 1.44 -18.49 3.76
C GLU A 165 0.38 -19.58 3.98
N GLN A 166 -0.68 -19.27 4.73
CA GLN A 166 -1.83 -20.18 4.92
C GLN A 166 -2.50 -20.56 3.60
N ILE A 167 -2.64 -19.61 2.67
CA ILE A 167 -3.19 -19.90 1.33
C ILE A 167 -2.27 -20.83 0.55
N ILE A 168 -0.96 -20.63 0.61
CA ILE A 168 0.04 -21.48 -0.06
C ILE A 168 0.00 -22.90 0.52
N GLU A 169 -0.03 -23.04 1.84
CA GLU A 169 -0.10 -24.33 2.53
C GLU A 169 -1.41 -25.08 2.22
N ASN A 170 -2.53 -24.38 2.16
CA ASN A 170 -3.81 -24.99 1.77
C ASN A 170 -3.81 -25.45 0.31
N LYS A 171 -3.18 -24.67 -0.58
CA LYS A 171 -3.02 -25.07 -1.99
C LYS A 171 -2.07 -26.25 -2.15
N SER A 172 -0.97 -26.31 -1.40
CA SER A 172 -0.04 -27.45 -1.46
C SER A 172 -0.70 -28.74 -0.97
N LYS A 173 -1.43 -28.71 0.16
CA LYS A 173 -2.24 -29.86 0.64
C LYS A 173 -3.28 -30.32 -0.38
N LYS A 174 -3.92 -29.39 -1.11
CA LYS A 174 -4.88 -29.72 -2.17
C LYS A 174 -4.20 -30.40 -3.37
N ILE A 175 -3.01 -29.94 -3.76
CA ILE A 175 -2.20 -30.56 -4.82
C ILE A 175 -1.75 -31.96 -4.40
N GLU A 176 -1.33 -32.14 -3.15
CA GLU A 176 -0.90 -33.43 -2.61
C GLU A 176 -2.06 -34.44 -2.57
N LYS A 177 -3.25 -34.03 -2.12
CA LYS A 177 -4.47 -34.87 -2.21
C LYS A 177 -4.80 -35.28 -3.65
N ILE A 178 -4.64 -34.39 -4.63
CA ILE A 178 -4.87 -34.70 -6.05
C ILE A 178 -3.82 -35.72 -6.56
N LYS A 179 -2.55 -35.56 -6.18
CA LYS A 179 -1.48 -36.53 -6.54
C LYS A 179 -1.74 -37.91 -5.92
N ASN A 180 -2.12 -37.97 -4.65
CA ASN A 180 -2.40 -39.24 -3.96
C ASN A 180 -3.65 -39.93 -4.54
N ASN A 181 -4.70 -39.19 -4.92
CA ASN A 181 -5.86 -39.76 -5.60
C ASN A 181 -5.57 -40.29 -7.02
N ARG A 182 -4.59 -39.72 -7.73
CA ARG A 182 -4.15 -40.26 -9.04
C ARG A 182 -3.33 -41.54 -8.87
N ASN A 183 -2.51 -41.64 -7.83
CA ASN A 183 -1.71 -42.84 -7.57
C ASN A 183 -2.55 -44.05 -7.13
N ASN A 184 -3.72 -43.84 -6.49
CA ASN A 184 -4.61 -44.92 -6.06
C ASN A 184 -5.54 -45.49 -7.15
N LYS A 185 -5.63 -44.88 -8.34
CA LYS A 185 -6.49 -45.37 -9.44
C LYS A 185 -5.83 -46.38 -10.37
N ASN A 186 -4.57 -46.77 -10.14
CA ASN A 186 -3.82 -47.67 -11.02
C ASN A 186 -3.87 -49.16 -10.65
N ASN A 187 -4.66 -49.57 -9.65
CA ASN A 187 -4.77 -50.98 -9.22
C ASN A 187 -6.22 -51.51 -9.26
N VAL A 188 -6.91 -51.38 -10.40
CA VAL A 188 -8.14 -52.17 -10.64
C VAL A 188 -7.90 -53.06 -11.85
N SER A 189 -7.50 -54.31 -11.59
CA SER A 189 -7.50 -55.38 -12.59
C SER A 189 -8.94 -55.69 -12.98
N PHE A 190 -9.35 -55.29 -14.18
CA PHE A 190 -10.60 -55.75 -14.77
C PHE A 190 -10.41 -57.19 -15.26
N PHE A 191 -11.10 -58.13 -14.62
CA PHE A 191 -11.41 -59.43 -15.22
C PHE A 191 -12.50 -59.18 -16.27
N ILE A 192 -12.17 -59.38 -17.55
CA ILE A 192 -13.15 -59.41 -18.63
C ILE A 192 -13.57 -60.86 -18.82
N ASP A 193 -14.78 -61.18 -18.38
CA ASP A 193 -15.44 -62.45 -18.66
C ASP A 193 -16.04 -62.37 -20.07
N THR A 194 -15.44 -63.06 -21.02
CA THR A 194 -15.91 -63.13 -22.40
C THR A 194 -17.07 -64.13 -22.50
N LYS A 195 -18.29 -63.63 -22.73
CA LYS A 195 -19.35 -64.42 -23.36
C LYS A 195 -19.79 -63.77 -24.66
N GLU A 196 -19.55 -64.52 -25.73
CA GLU A 196 -20.05 -64.36 -27.08
C GLU A 196 -21.56 -64.09 -27.10
N VAL A 197 -22.01 -63.12 -27.89
CA VAL A 197 -23.23 -63.28 -28.70
C VAL A 197 -23.02 -62.65 -30.07
N ASN A 198 -23.27 -63.49 -31.05
CA ASN A 198 -23.10 -63.37 -32.48
C ASN A 198 -24.15 -62.46 -33.17
N ASN A 199 -23.66 -61.80 -34.22
CA ASN A 199 -24.25 -61.70 -35.57
C ASN A 199 -25.41 -60.75 -35.96
N ASN A 200 -25.02 -59.86 -36.90
CA ASN A 200 -25.60 -59.61 -38.24
C ASN A 200 -26.74 -58.60 -38.45
N SER A 201 -26.43 -57.49 -39.14
CA SER A 201 -26.77 -57.24 -40.58
C SER A 201 -26.42 -55.78 -40.97
N LYS A 202 -25.38 -55.56 -41.81
CA LYS A 202 -25.40 -55.28 -43.27
C LYS A 202 -26.32 -54.14 -43.77
N LYS A 203 -25.74 -52.97 -44.11
CA LYS A 203 -25.68 -52.41 -45.50
C LYS A 203 -24.86 -51.10 -45.59
N GLU A 204 -23.70 -51.22 -46.26
CA GLU A 204 -23.06 -50.35 -47.28
C GLU A 204 -23.94 -49.20 -47.88
N ASN A 205 -23.47 -47.98 -48.24
CA ASN A 205 -22.26 -47.60 -48.98
C ASN A 205 -21.94 -46.08 -48.94
N ASN A 206 -20.63 -45.78 -49.05
CA ASN A 206 -19.96 -44.67 -49.77
C ASN A 206 -19.80 -43.23 -49.22
N LEU A 207 -18.57 -43.00 -48.73
CA LEU A 207 -17.52 -42.10 -49.28
C LEU A 207 -17.59 -40.57 -49.00
N LYS A 208 -16.84 -40.12 -47.98
CA LYS A 208 -15.60 -39.30 -48.15
C LYS A 208 -14.86 -39.13 -46.81
N LYS A 209 -13.56 -39.47 -46.82
CA LYS A 209 -12.56 -39.36 -45.74
C LYS A 209 -12.27 -37.90 -45.37
N ASN A 210 -12.18 -37.62 -44.08
CA ASN A 210 -10.91 -37.29 -43.40
C ASN A 210 -11.09 -37.39 -41.88
N ASP A 211 -10.15 -38.08 -41.24
CA ASP A 211 -10.05 -38.41 -39.82
C ASP A 211 -10.05 -37.13 -38.94
N THR A 212 -10.66 -37.05 -37.76
CA THR A 212 -10.33 -37.77 -36.53
C THR A 212 -11.45 -37.51 -35.50
N LEU A 213 -11.97 -38.55 -34.86
CA LEU A 213 -13.02 -38.49 -33.83
C LEU A 213 -12.40 -38.90 -32.50
N ILE A 214 -12.38 -37.99 -31.52
CA ILE A 214 -12.38 -38.36 -30.10
C ILE A 214 -13.56 -37.63 -29.49
N ASP A 215 -14.60 -38.40 -29.25
CA ASP A 215 -15.77 -38.07 -28.46
C ASP A 215 -15.42 -38.22 -26.97
N PHE A 216 -15.82 -37.25 -26.16
CA PHE A 216 -16.07 -37.41 -24.73
C PHE A 216 -17.04 -36.32 -24.27
N ASN A 217 -18.33 -36.64 -24.33
CA ASN A 217 -19.37 -36.09 -23.45
C ASN A 217 -19.21 -36.73 -22.04
N PRO A 218 -19.28 -35.93 -20.96
CA PRO A 218 -20.45 -36.11 -20.09
C PRO A 218 -20.95 -34.80 -19.48
N GLU A 219 -22.23 -34.51 -19.74
CA GLU A 219 -23.06 -33.60 -18.96
C GLU A 219 -23.01 -33.94 -17.46
N ASN A 220 -23.08 -32.88 -16.65
CA ASN A 220 -23.02 -32.82 -15.18
C ASN A 220 -21.63 -32.59 -14.55
N SER A 221 -20.94 -31.52 -15.00
CA SER A 221 -20.06 -30.77 -14.10
C SER A 221 -20.65 -29.38 -13.88
N GLU A 222 -20.91 -29.05 -12.61
CA GLU A 222 -21.24 -27.68 -12.20
C GLU A 222 -20.15 -26.74 -12.71
N THR A 223 -20.54 -25.89 -13.66
CA THR A 223 -19.77 -24.75 -14.12
C THR A 223 -19.55 -23.80 -12.95
N ILE A 224 -18.33 -23.81 -12.39
CA ILE A 224 -17.84 -22.65 -11.64
C ILE A 224 -17.69 -21.53 -12.65
N ILE A 225 -18.64 -20.60 -12.65
CA ILE A 225 -18.57 -19.33 -13.37
C ILE A 225 -17.35 -18.59 -12.82
N LEU A 226 -16.25 -18.59 -13.56
CA LEU A 226 -15.17 -17.63 -13.37
C LEU A 226 -15.64 -16.31 -13.97
N ASP A 227 -15.85 -15.31 -13.13
CA ASP A 227 -16.18 -13.95 -13.57
C ASP A 227 -15.15 -13.44 -14.57
N LYS A 228 -15.67 -12.94 -15.70
CA LYS A 228 -14.90 -12.42 -16.84
C LYS A 228 -14.07 -11.16 -16.50
N GLU A 229 -14.14 -10.64 -15.29
CA GLU A 229 -13.28 -9.53 -14.81
C GLU A 229 -11.83 -9.98 -14.51
N PHE A 230 -11.60 -11.25 -14.16
CA PHE A 230 -10.24 -11.75 -13.85
C PHE A 230 -9.35 -12.00 -15.07
N LEU A 231 -9.93 -12.08 -16.28
CA LEU A 231 -9.18 -12.35 -17.51
C LEU A 231 -8.64 -11.08 -18.19
N ASN A 232 -9.23 -9.91 -17.92
CA ASN A 232 -8.76 -8.64 -18.50
C ASN A 232 -7.56 -8.05 -17.75
N GLU A 233 -7.37 -8.38 -16.48
CA GLU A 233 -6.21 -7.89 -15.71
C GLU A 233 -4.92 -8.66 -16.03
N LYS A 234 -5.03 -9.91 -16.49
CA LYS A 234 -3.87 -10.76 -16.79
C LYS A 234 -3.13 -10.36 -18.08
N ASN A 235 -3.87 -9.87 -19.07
CA ASN A 235 -3.29 -9.49 -20.37
C ASN A 235 -2.53 -8.15 -20.33
N ASN A 236 -2.82 -7.25 -19.38
CA ASN A 236 -2.06 -6.02 -19.19
C ASN A 236 -0.80 -6.19 -18.31
N ILE A 237 -0.77 -7.22 -17.48
CA ILE A 237 0.36 -7.52 -16.58
C ILE A 237 1.50 -8.25 -17.32
N ASP A 238 1.19 -9.12 -18.30
CA ASP A 238 2.22 -9.92 -18.99
C ASP A 238 3.06 -9.14 -20.01
N VAL A 239 2.56 -8.01 -20.55
CA VAL A 239 3.34 -7.16 -21.48
C VAL A 239 4.33 -6.25 -20.73
N GLN A 240 4.03 -5.86 -19.49
CA GLN A 240 4.92 -5.04 -18.64
C GLN A 240 5.96 -5.87 -17.86
N HIS A 241 5.69 -7.15 -17.57
CA HIS A 241 6.59 -7.98 -16.76
C HIS A 241 7.83 -8.52 -17.49
N LYS A 242 7.87 -8.53 -18.84
CA LYS A 242 9.04 -9.01 -19.60
C LYS A 242 10.20 -8.01 -19.68
N LYS A 243 9.97 -6.70 -19.48
CA LYS A 243 11.05 -5.69 -19.47
C LYS A 243 11.61 -5.35 -18.08
N GLN A 244 10.90 -5.62 -16.98
CA GLN A 244 11.37 -5.27 -15.63
C GLN A 244 12.09 -6.40 -14.84
N LYS A 245 11.93 -7.69 -15.22
CA LYS A 245 12.57 -8.80 -14.48
C LYS A 245 14.10 -8.81 -14.54
N ASN A 246 14.72 -8.24 -15.58
CA ASN A 246 16.19 -8.19 -15.68
C ASN A 246 16.85 -7.05 -14.91
N LYS A 247 16.09 -6.03 -14.44
CA LYS A 247 16.66 -4.88 -13.71
C LYS A 247 16.51 -5.01 -12.20
N LYS A 248 15.44 -5.66 -11.70
CA LYS A 248 15.24 -5.88 -10.26
C LYS A 248 16.18 -6.93 -9.65
N SER A 249 16.59 -7.97 -10.41
CA SER A 249 17.52 -8.98 -9.88
C SER A 249 18.94 -8.45 -9.67
N ARG A 250 19.38 -7.46 -10.45
CA ARG A 250 20.71 -6.84 -10.27
C ARG A 250 20.78 -5.93 -9.04
N ILE A 251 19.69 -5.27 -8.67
CA ILE A 251 19.65 -4.37 -7.52
C ILE A 251 19.63 -5.15 -6.20
N THR A 252 18.87 -6.25 -6.12
CA THR A 252 18.86 -7.10 -4.91
C THR A 252 20.18 -7.82 -4.69
N VAL A 253 20.85 -8.26 -5.76
CA VAL A 253 22.20 -8.86 -5.67
C VAL A 253 23.24 -7.80 -5.24
N ALA A 254 23.15 -6.57 -5.74
CA ALA A 254 24.05 -5.48 -5.35
C ALA A 254 23.89 -5.07 -3.88
N ILE A 255 22.64 -4.96 -3.39
CA ILE A 255 22.37 -4.62 -1.98
C ILE A 255 22.90 -5.73 -1.06
N PHE A 256 22.72 -7.01 -1.42
CA PHE A 256 23.25 -8.12 -0.65
C PHE A 256 24.79 -8.14 -0.63
N SER A 257 25.44 -7.82 -1.76
CA SER A 257 26.90 -7.72 -1.80
C SER A 257 27.46 -6.58 -0.94
N ILE A 258 26.77 -5.43 -0.89
CA ILE A 258 27.20 -4.29 -0.05
C ILE A 258 27.05 -4.63 1.43
N PHE A 259 25.93 -5.29 1.81
CA PHE A 259 25.72 -5.73 3.18
C PHE A 259 26.78 -6.76 3.64
N LEU A 260 27.13 -7.71 2.76
CA LEU A 260 28.16 -8.70 3.06
C LEU A 260 29.56 -8.06 3.24
N ILE A 261 29.91 -7.07 2.41
CA ILE A 261 31.18 -6.33 2.53
C ILE A 261 31.24 -5.55 3.85
N LEU A 262 30.14 -4.88 4.23
CA LEU A 262 30.06 -4.14 5.50
C LEU A 262 30.18 -5.07 6.72
N LEU A 263 29.59 -6.26 6.66
CA LEU A 263 29.71 -7.28 7.71
C LEU A 263 31.16 -7.75 7.87
N ILE A 264 31.84 -8.04 6.74
CA ILE A 264 33.26 -8.46 6.75
C ILE A 264 34.15 -7.35 7.33
N LEU A 265 33.94 -6.10 6.92
CA LEU A 265 34.70 -4.95 7.45
C LEU A 265 34.47 -4.76 8.95
N SER A 266 33.25 -4.97 9.45
CA SER A 266 32.95 -4.91 10.89
C SER A 266 33.68 -6.00 11.67
N ILE A 267 33.72 -7.23 11.15
CA ILE A 267 34.45 -8.34 11.79
C ILE A 267 35.95 -8.07 11.81
N ILE A 268 36.52 -7.55 10.73
CA ILE A 268 37.94 -7.17 10.68
C ILE A 268 38.25 -6.06 11.68
N ALA A 269 37.40 -5.02 11.75
CA ALA A 269 37.56 -3.93 12.71
C ALA A 269 37.52 -4.44 14.16
N LEU A 270 36.57 -5.33 14.49
CA LEU A 270 36.50 -5.99 15.79
C LEU A 270 37.76 -6.82 16.09
N GLY A 271 38.28 -7.55 15.10
CA GLY A 271 39.52 -8.31 15.23
C GLY A 271 40.75 -7.43 15.48
N ILE A 272 40.84 -6.28 14.81
CA ILE A 272 41.93 -5.31 15.02
C ILE A 272 41.81 -4.68 16.41
N ILE A 273 40.60 -4.31 16.84
CA ILE A 273 40.37 -3.75 18.19
C ILE A 273 40.75 -4.78 19.26
N TRP A 274 40.37 -6.04 19.08
CA TRP A 274 40.75 -7.12 20.00
C TRP A 274 42.26 -7.38 20.02
N TYR A 275 42.92 -7.30 18.87
CA TYR A 275 44.38 -7.45 18.78
C TYR A 275 45.14 -6.31 19.48
N ILE A 276 44.63 -5.07 19.39
CA ILE A 276 45.26 -3.89 20.00
C ILE A 276 44.98 -3.81 21.52
N ASN A 277 43.78 -4.19 21.96
CA ASN A 277 43.38 -4.13 23.37
C ASN A 277 42.65 -5.42 23.79
N PRO A 278 43.38 -6.53 24.02
CA PRO A 278 42.76 -7.80 24.41
C PRO A 278 42.05 -7.74 25.77
N ASP A 279 42.49 -6.83 26.66
CA ASP A 279 41.94 -6.67 28.00
C ASP A 279 40.54 -6.00 28.02
N LEU A 280 40.11 -5.37 26.92
CA LEU A 280 38.80 -4.70 26.83
C LEU A 280 37.61 -5.69 26.79
N PHE A 281 37.87 -6.97 26.52
CA PHE A 281 36.85 -8.02 26.39
C PHE A 281 36.92 -9.09 27.49
N ILE A 282 37.74 -8.88 28.52
CA ILE A 282 37.71 -9.72 29.73
C ILE A 282 36.49 -9.30 30.54
N VAL A 283 35.36 -9.96 30.28
CA VAL A 283 34.22 -9.97 31.18
C VAL A 283 34.69 -10.63 32.48
N THR A 284 34.93 -9.82 33.50
CA THR A 284 35.10 -10.27 34.88
C THR A 284 33.91 -11.16 35.24
N LYS A 285 34.20 -12.44 35.51
CA LYS A 285 33.28 -13.41 36.11
C LYS A 285 32.91 -13.01 37.53
#